data_AF-A0A497EXF8-F1
#
_entry.id   AF-A0A497EXF8-F1
#
_cell.length_a   1.000
_cell.length_b   1.000
_cell.length_c   1.000
_cell.angle_alpha   90.00
_cell.angle_beta   90.00
_cell.angle_gamma   90.00
#
_symmetry.space_group_name_H-M   'P 1'
#
loop_
_entity.id
_entity.type
_entity.pdbx_description
1 polymer ?
#
loop_
_entity_poly.entity_id
_entity_poly.type
_entity_poly.pdbx_seq_one_letter_code
_entity_poly.pdbx_strand_id
1 'polypeptide(L)'
;MEGREKRLLALLITVLLVQIAVVGYIHVQLTLVNESLRKTAMEIQALENSSQGFFKGLEMLNYTVNSLLLNLSTLNVRLGTVEEELSNLSLSYSLLANKLLDLEENLSKHVCLYQDLLKNYTTLQQEHQQLLKNYTELLAENKHLEEELELKHNESEEYSKKLADQLSEIVYARSFKVYNYRQDLYKEIELKIAAQDYLSYRLNVTREHAVIEDRIEQLKAMFTVFITYDDKYIIQIAQELRELAGNNDELYANLVLQLVHQIKYMRTLYCKYPLETIVEGVGDCDNLAVLAASIMKAGGLDVVLILCKVSLDGVSFSAHAMVGLALDSEPKMPVSYGRTPQYVGYEGKFYYLCECTYSSDASPWDFKVRGSLVGDNPWKVINDIIILPT
;
A
#
# COMPACT_ATOMS: atom_id res chain seq x y z
N MET A 1 133.07 -142.56 -64.59
CA MET A 1 132.86 -141.14 -64.96
C MET A 1 131.48 -140.74 -64.43
N GLU A 2 131.33 -140.36 -63.16
CA GLU A 2 131.65 -139.03 -62.58
C GLU A 2 130.71 -137.94 -63.12
N GLY A 3 129.96 -137.16 -62.34
CA GLY A 3 130.13 -136.76 -60.94
C GLY A 3 129.94 -135.23 -60.74
N ARG A 4 129.93 -134.42 -61.82
CA ARG A 4 129.93 -132.94 -61.72
C ARG A 4 128.70 -132.22 -62.29
N GLU A 5 128.01 -132.74 -63.30
CA GLU A 5 126.94 -131.97 -63.99
C GLU A 5 125.59 -131.91 -63.25
N LYS A 6 125.26 -132.92 -62.42
CA LYS A 6 123.97 -132.93 -61.70
C LYS A 6 123.87 -131.91 -60.56
N ARG A 7 124.99 -131.34 -60.08
CA ARG A 7 124.98 -130.34 -59.00
C ARG A 7 124.68 -128.91 -59.48
N LEU A 8 124.93 -128.59 -60.77
CA LEU A 8 124.59 -127.27 -61.33
C LEU A 8 123.10 -127.11 -61.61
N LEU A 9 122.43 -128.19 -62.05
CA LEU A 9 120.99 -128.17 -62.33
C LEU A 9 120.15 -127.93 -61.05
N ALA A 10 120.61 -128.45 -59.91
CA ALA A 10 119.93 -128.28 -58.63
C ALA A 10 119.97 -126.83 -58.11
N LEU A 11 120.99 -126.04 -58.47
CA LEU A 11 121.20 -124.68 -57.99
C LEU A 11 120.43 -123.63 -58.83
N LEU A 12 120.20 -123.92 -60.11
CA LEU A 12 119.41 -123.07 -61.00
C LEU A 12 117.91 -123.15 -60.71
N ILE A 13 117.41 -124.33 -60.32
CA ILE A 13 116.00 -124.53 -59.97
C ILE A 13 115.62 -123.81 -58.67
N THR A 14 116.51 -123.75 -57.68
CA THR A 14 116.25 -123.06 -56.41
C THR A 14 116.21 -121.54 -56.56
N VAL A 15 117.07 -120.94 -57.39
CA VAL A 15 117.05 -119.49 -57.65
C VAL A 15 115.75 -119.06 -58.34
N LEU A 16 115.26 -119.86 -59.29
CA LEU A 16 114.01 -119.55 -60.02
C LEU A 16 112.78 -119.58 -59.09
N LEU A 17 112.74 -120.54 -58.17
CA LEU A 17 111.64 -120.67 -57.20
C LEU A 17 111.60 -119.49 -56.21
N VAL A 18 112.76 -118.95 -55.81
CA VAL A 18 112.81 -117.77 -54.92
C VAL A 18 112.34 -116.51 -55.63
N GLN A 19 112.69 -116.31 -56.91
CA GLN A 19 112.19 -115.16 -57.68
C GLN A 19 110.67 -115.17 -57.85
N ILE A 20 110.07 -116.35 -58.09
CA ILE A 20 108.61 -116.48 -58.19
C ILE A 20 107.92 -116.14 -56.86
N ALA A 21 108.50 -116.56 -55.73
CA ALA A 21 107.93 -116.25 -54.41
C ALA A 21 107.99 -114.75 -54.07
N VAL A 22 109.08 -114.05 -54.43
CA VAL A 22 109.23 -112.60 -54.16
C VAL A 22 108.28 -111.77 -55.02
N VAL A 23 108.15 -112.11 -56.31
CA VAL A 23 107.22 -111.40 -57.21
C VAL A 23 105.77 -111.64 -56.78
N GLY A 24 105.43 -112.86 -56.37
CA GLY A 24 104.11 -113.16 -55.80
C GLY A 24 103.79 -112.34 -54.54
N TYR A 25 104.76 -112.18 -53.63
CA TYR A 25 104.58 -111.42 -52.40
C TYR A 25 104.38 -109.91 -52.66
N ILE A 26 105.15 -109.31 -53.58
CA ILE A 26 105.01 -107.89 -53.93
C ILE A 26 103.65 -107.61 -54.58
N HIS A 27 103.19 -108.51 -55.45
CA HIS A 27 101.88 -108.35 -56.10
C HIS A 27 100.76 -108.33 -55.06
N VAL A 28 100.76 -109.25 -54.08
CA VAL A 28 99.77 -109.29 -53.00
C VAL A 28 99.76 -108.01 -52.16
N GLN A 29 100.94 -107.47 -51.81
CA GLN A 29 101.03 -106.22 -51.03
C GLN A 29 100.52 -105.01 -51.82
N LEU A 30 100.78 -104.94 -53.12
CA LEU A 30 100.29 -103.84 -53.97
C LEU A 30 98.76 -103.87 -54.08
N THR A 31 98.15 -105.06 -54.21
CA THR A 31 96.70 -105.20 -54.28
C THR A 31 96.03 -104.76 -52.98
N LEU A 32 96.62 -105.12 -51.82
CA LEU A 32 96.13 -104.70 -50.50
C LEU A 32 96.20 -103.17 -50.31
N VAL A 33 97.29 -102.52 -50.74
CA VAL A 33 97.43 -101.06 -50.64
C VAL A 33 96.43 -100.34 -51.56
N ASN A 34 96.23 -100.84 -52.77
CA ASN A 34 95.29 -100.24 -53.72
C ASN A 34 93.83 -100.37 -53.25
N GLU A 35 93.49 -101.49 -52.61
CA GLU A 35 92.17 -101.70 -52.02
C GLU A 35 91.93 -100.79 -50.81
N SER A 36 92.95 -100.56 -49.98
CA SER A 36 92.90 -99.61 -48.86
C SER A 36 92.69 -98.17 -49.33
N LEU A 37 93.47 -97.72 -50.33
CA LEU A 37 93.34 -96.38 -50.94
C LEU A 37 91.94 -96.15 -51.55
N ARG A 38 91.39 -97.17 -52.22
CA ARG A 38 90.05 -97.09 -52.79
C ARG A 38 88.99 -96.95 -51.69
N LYS A 39 89.18 -97.62 -50.55
CA LYS A 39 88.28 -97.53 -49.40
C LYS A 39 88.34 -96.14 -48.76
N THR A 40 89.54 -95.57 -48.57
CA THR A 40 89.69 -94.22 -47.99
C THR A 40 89.11 -93.13 -48.90
N ALA A 41 89.28 -93.26 -50.22
CA ALA A 41 88.70 -92.32 -51.18
C ALA A 41 87.16 -92.32 -51.15
N MET A 42 86.54 -93.49 -50.97
CA MET A 42 85.08 -93.60 -50.80
C MET A 42 84.59 -92.99 -49.49
N GLU A 43 85.35 -93.12 -48.40
CA GLU A 43 85.01 -92.51 -47.10
C GLU A 43 85.10 -90.98 -47.15
N ILE A 44 86.11 -90.42 -47.84
CA ILE A 44 86.24 -88.97 -48.05
C ILE A 44 85.08 -88.43 -48.89
N GLN A 45 84.70 -89.12 -49.97
CA GLN A 45 83.55 -88.73 -50.80
C GLN A 45 82.22 -88.78 -50.01
N ALA A 46 82.07 -89.78 -49.14
CA ALA A 46 80.88 -89.90 -48.27
C ALA A 46 80.82 -88.75 -47.23
N LEU A 47 81.96 -88.36 -46.67
CA LEU A 47 82.09 -87.22 -45.75
C LEU A 47 81.79 -85.88 -46.44
N GLU A 48 82.26 -85.69 -47.67
CA GLU A 48 82.01 -84.47 -48.44
C GLU A 48 80.53 -84.33 -48.82
N ASN A 49 79.88 -85.43 -49.22
CA ASN A 49 78.44 -85.47 -49.48
C ASN A 49 77.63 -85.19 -48.19
N SER A 50 78.06 -85.71 -47.05
CA SER A 50 77.44 -85.46 -45.75
C SER A 50 77.59 -84.00 -45.32
N SER A 51 78.78 -83.41 -45.52
CA SER A 51 79.05 -81.99 -45.26
C SER A 51 78.18 -81.07 -46.12
N GLN A 52 78.05 -81.35 -47.42
CA GLN A 52 77.15 -80.61 -48.30
C GLN A 52 75.67 -80.76 -47.89
N GLY A 53 75.27 -81.95 -47.43
CA GLY A 53 73.94 -82.19 -46.87
C GLY A 53 73.67 -81.33 -45.62
N PHE A 54 74.65 -81.23 -44.71
CA PHE A 54 74.59 -80.37 -43.54
C PHE A 54 74.50 -78.88 -43.89
N PHE A 55 75.28 -78.40 -44.87
CA PHE A 55 75.21 -77.01 -45.32
C PHE A 55 73.84 -76.64 -45.91
N LYS A 56 73.26 -77.52 -46.75
CA LYS A 56 71.89 -77.32 -47.24
C LYS A 56 70.85 -77.33 -46.11
N GLY A 57 71.03 -78.18 -45.10
CA GLY A 57 70.19 -78.19 -43.91
C GLY A 57 70.27 -76.88 -43.13
N LEU A 58 71.47 -76.31 -42.98
CA LEU A 58 71.70 -75.03 -42.32
C LEU A 58 71.10 -73.85 -43.10
N GLU A 59 71.18 -73.84 -44.43
CA GLU A 59 70.53 -72.81 -45.26
C GLU A 59 69.01 -72.85 -45.13
N MET A 60 68.41 -74.04 -45.17
CA MET A 60 66.97 -74.22 -45.01
C MET A 60 66.50 -73.81 -43.61
N LEU A 61 67.30 -74.12 -42.58
CA LEU A 61 67.05 -73.68 -41.21
C LEU A 61 67.13 -72.15 -41.10
N ASN A 62 68.15 -71.52 -41.71
CA ASN A 62 68.30 -70.07 -41.72
C ASN A 62 67.12 -69.37 -42.41
N TYR A 63 66.65 -69.92 -43.55
CA TYR A 63 65.46 -69.41 -44.22
C TYR A 63 64.21 -69.52 -43.33
N THR A 64 64.04 -70.66 -42.65
CA THR A 64 62.92 -70.89 -41.73
C THR A 64 62.96 -69.93 -40.54
N VAL A 65 64.13 -69.72 -39.94
CA VAL A 65 64.34 -68.78 -38.84
C VAL A 65 64.01 -67.35 -39.26
N ASN A 66 64.47 -66.91 -40.44
CA ASN A 66 64.17 -65.58 -40.95
C ASN A 66 62.67 -65.37 -41.25
N SER A 67 62.00 -66.38 -41.81
CA SER A 67 60.55 -66.36 -42.03
C SER A 67 59.77 -66.28 -40.72
N LEU A 68 60.17 -67.07 -39.71
CA LEU A 68 59.57 -67.00 -38.38
C LEU A 68 59.79 -65.65 -37.70
N LEU A 69 60.98 -65.06 -37.83
CA LEU A 69 61.29 -63.72 -37.31
C LEU A 69 60.38 -62.65 -37.94
N LEU A 70 60.13 -62.76 -39.25
CA LEU A 70 59.25 -61.85 -39.98
C LEU A 70 57.79 -62.00 -39.54
N ASN A 71 57.31 -63.24 -39.38
CA ASN A 71 55.98 -63.51 -38.85
C ASN A 71 55.83 -62.99 -37.41
N LEU A 72 56.86 -63.16 -36.57
CA LEU A 72 56.87 -62.68 -35.19
C LEU A 72 56.82 -61.15 -35.15
N SER A 73 57.56 -60.47 -36.03
CA SER A 73 57.49 -59.01 -36.16
C SER A 73 56.10 -58.52 -36.60
N THR A 74 55.48 -59.21 -37.56
CA THR A 74 54.13 -58.90 -38.05
C THR A 74 53.08 -59.12 -36.97
N LEU A 75 53.21 -60.20 -36.20
CA LEU A 75 52.33 -60.51 -35.08
C LEU A 75 52.46 -59.45 -33.99
N ASN A 76 53.68 -58.99 -33.69
CA ASN A 76 53.93 -57.97 -32.68
C ASN A 76 53.34 -56.61 -33.07
N VAL A 77 53.40 -56.24 -34.35
CA VAL A 77 52.75 -55.03 -34.87
C VAL A 77 51.22 -55.13 -34.72
N ARG A 78 50.63 -56.26 -35.11
CA ARG A 78 49.17 -56.48 -34.96
C ARG A 78 48.74 -56.47 -33.50
N LEU A 79 49.53 -57.06 -32.60
CA LEU A 79 49.28 -57.05 -31.17
C LEU A 79 49.26 -55.60 -30.65
N GLY A 80 50.24 -54.78 -31.04
CA GLY A 80 50.26 -53.36 -30.70
C GLY A 80 49.05 -52.58 -31.21
N THR A 81 48.56 -52.89 -32.43
CA THR A 81 47.34 -52.25 -32.97
C THR A 81 46.10 -52.62 -32.16
N VAL A 82 45.96 -53.90 -31.80
CA VAL A 82 44.83 -54.37 -30.98
C VAL A 82 44.90 -53.77 -29.57
N GLU A 83 46.09 -53.65 -28.98
CA GLU A 83 46.27 -52.98 -27.68
C GLU A 83 45.86 -51.50 -27.73
N GLU A 84 46.19 -50.80 -28.81
CA GLU A 84 45.78 -49.41 -29.03
C GLU A 84 44.26 -49.27 -29.22
N GLU A 85 43.64 -50.11 -30.04
CA GLU A 85 42.18 -50.13 -30.22
C GLU A 85 41.45 -50.45 -28.92
N LEU A 86 41.95 -51.41 -28.13
CA LEU A 86 41.39 -51.76 -26.83
C LEU A 86 41.50 -50.61 -25.83
N SER A 87 42.62 -49.88 -25.84
CA SER A 87 42.83 -48.68 -25.04
C SER A 87 41.83 -47.57 -25.41
N ASN A 88 41.65 -47.30 -26.72
CA ASN A 88 40.70 -46.31 -27.22
C ASN A 88 39.24 -46.67 -26.91
N LEU A 89 38.89 -47.96 -27.00
CA LEU A 89 37.57 -48.45 -26.63
C LEU A 89 37.31 -48.32 -25.13
N SER A 90 38.31 -48.62 -24.30
CA SER A 90 38.25 -48.44 -22.84
C SER A 90 38.02 -46.98 -22.46
N LEU A 91 38.75 -46.05 -23.09
CA LEU A 91 38.54 -44.61 -22.95
C LEU A 91 37.12 -44.20 -23.33
N SER A 92 36.64 -44.64 -24.49
CA SER A 92 35.28 -44.33 -24.98
C SER A 92 34.20 -44.87 -24.04
N TYR A 93 34.39 -46.09 -23.51
CA TYR A 93 33.50 -46.69 -22.52
C TYR A 93 33.49 -45.89 -21.22
N SER A 94 34.65 -45.47 -20.71
CA SER A 94 34.73 -44.63 -19.51
C SER A 94 34.01 -43.29 -19.68
N LEU A 95 34.13 -42.67 -20.87
CA LEU A 95 33.48 -41.41 -21.17
C LEU A 95 31.96 -41.56 -21.24
N LEU A 96 31.48 -42.67 -21.81
CA LEU A 96 30.06 -42.99 -21.87
C LEU A 96 29.49 -43.31 -20.48
N ALA A 97 30.23 -44.04 -19.64
CA ALA A 97 29.85 -44.33 -18.27
C ALA A 97 29.72 -43.05 -17.43
N ASN A 98 30.65 -42.09 -17.59
CA ASN A 98 30.55 -40.79 -16.92
C ASN A 98 29.33 -39.98 -17.40
N LYS A 99 29.04 -39.97 -18.70
CA LYS A 99 27.84 -39.32 -19.24
C LYS A 99 26.55 -39.96 -18.72
N LEU A 100 26.53 -41.29 -18.54
CA LEU A 100 25.39 -41.99 -17.97
C LEU A 100 25.14 -41.54 -16.52
N LEU A 101 26.21 -41.48 -15.71
CA LEU A 101 26.14 -40.99 -14.33
C LEU A 101 25.61 -39.55 -14.26
N ASP A 102 26.12 -38.65 -15.11
CA ASP A 102 25.63 -37.26 -15.19
C ASP A 102 24.13 -37.20 -15.56
N LEU A 103 23.68 -38.08 -16.46
CA LEU A 103 22.28 -38.15 -16.86
C LEU A 103 21.39 -38.68 -15.73
N GLU A 104 21.84 -39.70 -15.00
CA GLU A 104 21.15 -40.26 -13.84
C GLU A 104 21.02 -39.22 -12.72
N GLU A 105 22.07 -38.45 -12.45
CA GLU A 105 22.04 -37.37 -11.47
C GLU A 105 21.07 -36.26 -11.89
N ASN A 106 21.11 -35.85 -13.15
CA ASN A 106 20.20 -34.83 -13.68
C ASN A 106 18.73 -35.27 -13.67
N LEU A 107 18.47 -36.54 -14.02
CA LEU A 107 17.13 -37.13 -13.95
C LEU A 107 16.63 -37.13 -12.50
N SER A 108 17.46 -37.55 -11.55
CA SER A 108 17.13 -37.52 -10.12
C SER A 108 16.76 -36.11 -9.65
N LYS A 109 17.54 -35.08 -10.03
CA LYS A 109 17.23 -33.67 -9.72
C LYS A 109 15.87 -33.23 -10.30
N HIS A 110 15.57 -33.59 -11.56
CA HIS A 110 14.29 -33.24 -12.19
C HIS A 110 13.10 -33.94 -11.55
N VAL A 111 13.27 -35.20 -11.12
CA VAL A 111 12.24 -35.93 -10.38
C VAL A 111 11.93 -35.25 -9.06
N CYS A 112 12.95 -34.83 -8.30
CA CYS A 112 12.75 -34.06 -7.06
C CYS A 112 12.01 -32.75 -7.31
N LEU A 113 12.44 -31.96 -8.31
CA LEU A 113 11.77 -30.70 -8.68
C LEU A 113 10.30 -30.90 -9.06
N TYR A 114 10.00 -31.96 -9.81
CA TYR A 114 8.62 -32.30 -10.17
C TYR A 114 7.77 -32.67 -8.95
N GLN A 115 8.34 -33.43 -8.01
CA GLN A 115 7.65 -33.79 -6.77
C GLN A 115 7.36 -32.56 -5.91
N ASP A 116 8.31 -31.64 -5.79
CA ASP A 116 8.12 -30.37 -5.07
C ASP A 116 7.06 -29.50 -5.74
N LEU A 117 7.08 -29.40 -7.08
CA LEU A 117 6.07 -28.66 -7.84
C LEU A 117 4.68 -29.26 -7.66
N LEU A 118 4.56 -30.59 -7.70
CA LEU A 118 3.29 -31.29 -7.49
C LEU A 118 2.75 -31.03 -6.08
N LYS A 119 3.62 -31.06 -5.07
CA LYS A 119 3.25 -30.72 -3.69
C LYS A 119 2.73 -29.29 -3.59
N ASN A 120 3.46 -28.32 -4.15
CA ASN A 120 3.06 -26.92 -4.15
C ASN A 120 1.72 -26.70 -4.88
N TYR A 121 1.52 -27.35 -6.03
CA TYR A 121 0.25 -27.30 -6.76
C TYR A 121 -0.91 -27.82 -5.92
N THR A 122 -0.71 -28.94 -5.21
CA THR A 122 -1.74 -29.55 -4.37
C THR A 122 -2.11 -28.64 -3.19
N THR A 123 -1.11 -28.03 -2.55
CA THR A 123 -1.33 -27.02 -1.49
C THR A 123 -2.09 -25.81 -2.01
N LEU A 124 -1.67 -25.24 -3.15
CA LEU A 124 -2.33 -24.08 -3.75
C LEU A 124 -3.79 -24.39 -4.13
N GLN A 125 -4.07 -25.61 -4.61
CA GLN A 125 -5.42 -26.03 -4.94
C GLN A 125 -6.33 -26.09 -3.69
N GLN A 126 -5.81 -26.57 -2.56
CA GLN A 126 -6.53 -26.58 -1.30
C GLN A 126 -6.80 -25.17 -0.77
N GLU A 127 -5.79 -24.29 -0.82
CA GLU A 127 -5.92 -22.88 -0.43
C GLU A 127 -6.96 -22.16 -1.29
N HIS A 128 -6.95 -22.39 -2.61
CA HIS A 128 -7.94 -21.82 -3.52
C HIS A 128 -9.36 -22.29 -3.21
N GLN A 129 -9.55 -23.58 -2.89
CA GLN A 129 -10.87 -24.09 -2.49
C GLN A 129 -11.37 -23.46 -1.18
N GLN A 130 -10.48 -23.29 -0.20
CA GLN A 130 -10.81 -22.63 1.05
C GLN A 130 -11.15 -21.15 0.83
N LEU A 131 -10.38 -20.45 0.00
CA LEU A 131 -10.64 -19.06 -0.35
C LEU A 131 -11.99 -18.90 -1.05
N LEU A 132 -12.33 -19.79 -1.99
CA LEU A 132 -13.61 -19.78 -2.69
C LEU A 132 -14.78 -20.00 -1.72
N LYS A 133 -14.62 -20.89 -0.75
CA LYS A 133 -15.62 -21.13 0.30
C LYS A 133 -15.82 -19.85 1.13
N ASN A 134 -14.75 -19.27 1.66
CA ASN A 134 -14.81 -18.05 2.46
C ASN A 134 -15.43 -16.89 1.68
N TYR A 135 -15.07 -16.73 0.40
CA TYR A 135 -15.63 -15.69 -0.46
C TYR A 135 -17.14 -15.85 -0.64
N THR A 136 -17.61 -17.09 -0.80
CA THR A 136 -19.04 -17.38 -0.97
C THR A 136 -19.83 -17.11 0.32
N GLU A 137 -19.26 -17.46 1.48
CA GLU A 137 -19.85 -17.15 2.79
C GLU A 137 -19.95 -15.64 3.02
N LEU A 138 -18.88 -14.90 2.72
CA LEU A 138 -18.85 -13.44 2.85
C LEU A 138 -19.87 -12.76 1.91
N LEU A 139 -20.04 -13.27 0.69
CA LEU A 139 -21.05 -12.79 -0.25
C LEU A 139 -22.47 -12.95 0.29
N ALA A 140 -22.76 -14.09 0.92
CA ALA A 140 -24.06 -14.35 1.52
C ALA A 140 -24.32 -13.45 2.73
N GLU A 141 -23.29 -13.25 3.58
CA GLU A 141 -23.36 -12.34 4.72
C GLU A 141 -23.56 -10.89 4.29
N ASN A 142 -22.82 -10.40 3.29
CA ASN A 142 -22.97 -9.04 2.79
C ASN A 142 -24.39 -8.80 2.24
N LYS A 143 -24.94 -9.77 1.51
CA LYS A 143 -26.32 -9.69 1.04
C LYS A 143 -27.33 -9.58 2.19
N HIS A 144 -27.16 -10.38 3.25
CA HIS A 144 -28.02 -10.29 4.43
C HIS A 144 -27.90 -8.92 5.11
N LEU A 145 -26.69 -8.38 5.24
CA LEU A 145 -26.47 -7.05 5.83
C LEU A 145 -27.11 -5.94 4.99
N GLU A 146 -27.07 -6.03 3.66
CA GLU A 146 -27.75 -5.10 2.76
C GLU A 146 -29.28 -5.12 2.98
N GLU A 147 -29.88 -6.32 3.08
CA GLU A 147 -31.31 -6.49 3.36
C GLU A 147 -31.69 -5.95 4.76
N GLU A 148 -30.86 -6.18 5.77
CA GLU A 148 -31.07 -5.63 7.13
C GLU A 148 -30.96 -4.11 7.16
N LEU A 149 -30.00 -3.54 6.45
CA LEU A 149 -29.80 -2.09 6.36
C LEU A 149 -30.98 -1.40 5.66
N GLU A 150 -31.49 -2.00 4.58
CA GLU A 150 -32.69 -1.51 3.89
C GLU A 150 -33.92 -1.53 4.82
N LEU A 151 -34.10 -2.62 5.59
CA LEU A 151 -35.20 -2.71 6.56
C LEU A 151 -35.07 -1.65 7.66
N LYS A 152 -33.87 -1.45 8.22
CA LYS A 152 -33.60 -0.40 9.22
C LYS A 152 -33.81 1.00 8.67
N HIS A 153 -33.46 1.23 7.41
CA HIS A 153 -33.69 2.50 6.74
C HIS A 153 -35.19 2.79 6.60
N ASN A 154 -35.96 1.82 6.10
CA ASN A 154 -37.41 1.94 5.97
C ASN A 154 -38.10 2.14 7.33
N GLU A 155 -37.68 1.43 8.38
CA GLU A 155 -38.14 1.64 9.76
C GLU A 155 -37.86 3.07 10.24
N SER A 156 -36.67 3.59 9.94
CA SER A 156 -36.26 4.95 10.31
C SER A 156 -37.07 6.02 9.56
N GLU A 157 -37.36 5.82 8.27
CA GLU A 157 -38.21 6.72 7.48
C GLU A 157 -39.65 6.72 8.01
N GLU A 158 -40.22 5.56 8.30
CA GLU A 158 -41.56 5.44 8.86
C GLU A 158 -41.65 6.13 10.23
N TYR A 159 -40.65 5.94 11.08
CA TYR A 159 -40.57 6.63 12.38
C TYR A 159 -40.46 8.14 12.21
N SER A 160 -39.61 8.60 11.29
CA SER A 160 -39.42 10.03 11.01
C SER A 160 -40.71 10.68 10.52
N LYS A 161 -41.47 9.98 9.67
CA LYS A 161 -42.78 10.44 9.20
C LYS A 161 -43.79 10.52 10.35
N LYS A 162 -43.89 9.49 11.19
CA LYS A 162 -44.78 9.52 12.38
C LYS A 162 -44.42 10.65 13.32
N LEU A 163 -43.13 10.89 13.55
CA LEU A 163 -42.65 12.00 14.37
C LEU A 163 -43.02 13.34 13.73
N ALA A 164 -42.82 13.50 12.42
CA ALA A 164 -43.21 14.72 11.72
C ALA A 164 -44.73 14.98 11.86
N ASP A 165 -45.57 13.97 11.64
CA ASP A 165 -47.02 14.07 11.81
C ASP A 165 -47.37 14.51 13.24
N GLN A 166 -46.77 13.89 14.27
CA GLN A 166 -46.98 14.29 15.67
C GLN A 166 -46.51 15.72 15.97
N LEU A 167 -45.36 16.13 15.44
CA LEU A 167 -44.84 17.48 15.63
C LEU A 167 -45.67 18.55 14.90
N SER A 168 -46.41 18.17 13.85
CA SER A 168 -47.27 19.11 13.11
C SER A 168 -48.46 19.62 13.94
N GLU A 169 -48.84 18.87 14.98
CA GLU A 169 -49.92 19.24 15.91
C GLU A 169 -49.43 20.20 17.02
N ILE A 170 -48.12 20.37 17.17
CA ILE A 170 -47.52 21.16 18.26
C ILE A 170 -47.14 22.54 17.75
N VAL A 171 -47.66 23.56 18.43
CA VAL A 171 -47.38 24.97 18.16
C VAL A 171 -46.94 25.66 19.45
N TYR A 172 -45.84 26.40 19.38
CA TYR A 172 -45.40 27.31 20.43
C TYR A 172 -46.03 28.68 20.20
N ALA A 173 -46.86 29.12 21.14
CA ALA A 173 -47.42 30.47 21.13
C ALA A 173 -46.53 31.42 21.94
N ARG A 174 -46.17 32.58 21.37
CA ARG A 174 -45.47 33.66 22.06
C ARG A 174 -46.17 34.98 21.77
N SER A 175 -46.29 35.85 22.76
CA SER A 175 -46.76 37.20 22.56
C SER A 175 -45.82 38.22 23.18
N PHE A 176 -45.68 39.36 22.49
CA PHE A 176 -44.87 40.48 22.92
C PHE A 176 -45.70 41.75 22.85
N LYS A 177 -45.56 42.61 23.87
CA LYS A 177 -46.25 43.89 23.90
C LYS A 177 -45.28 45.02 23.60
N VAL A 178 -45.60 45.88 22.64
CA VAL A 178 -44.79 47.06 22.30
C VAL A 178 -45.62 48.33 22.40
N TYR A 179 -44.95 49.44 22.72
CA TYR A 179 -45.53 50.76 22.90
C TYR A 179 -44.94 51.76 21.91
N ASN A 180 -45.80 52.21 20.99
CA ASN A 180 -45.49 53.30 20.07
C ASN A 180 -45.70 54.66 20.79
N TYR A 181 -44.61 55.17 21.37
CA TYR A 181 -44.61 56.43 22.10
C TYR A 181 -44.85 57.68 21.24
N ARG A 182 -44.87 57.58 19.91
CA ARG A 182 -45.23 58.70 19.03
C ARG A 182 -46.73 58.82 18.80
N GLN A 183 -47.42 57.68 18.83
CA GLN A 183 -48.86 57.58 18.59
C GLN A 183 -49.67 57.29 19.86
N ASP A 184 -48.98 57.10 21.00
CA ASP A 184 -49.57 56.66 22.28
C ASP A 184 -50.42 55.40 22.13
N LEU A 185 -49.85 54.38 21.47
CA LEU A 185 -50.54 53.13 21.13
C LEU A 185 -49.74 51.91 21.58
N TYR A 186 -50.43 50.93 22.15
CA TYR A 186 -49.88 49.59 22.40
C TYR A 186 -50.30 48.62 21.30
N LYS A 187 -49.38 47.75 20.88
CA LYS A 187 -49.66 46.60 20.01
C LYS A 187 -49.15 45.33 20.67
N GLU A 188 -49.92 44.27 20.55
CA GLU A 188 -49.48 42.91 20.87
C GLU A 188 -49.10 42.21 19.56
N ILE A 189 -47.92 41.58 19.56
CA ILE A 189 -47.39 40.79 18.45
C ILE A 189 -47.50 39.34 18.87
N GLU A 190 -48.32 38.57 18.15
CA GLU A 190 -48.56 37.15 18.44
C GLU A 190 -47.87 36.27 17.40
N LEU A 191 -47.11 35.29 17.88
CA LEU A 191 -46.41 34.31 17.07
C LEU A 191 -46.95 32.92 17.37
N LYS A 192 -47.23 32.17 16.30
CA LYS A 192 -47.60 30.76 16.33
C LYS A 192 -46.52 29.98 15.58
N ILE A 193 -45.58 29.43 16.33
CA ILE A 193 -44.38 28.79 15.80
C ILE A 193 -44.59 27.29 15.78
N ALA A 194 -44.57 26.68 14.59
CA ALA A 194 -44.66 25.23 14.47
C ALA A 194 -43.45 24.57 15.16
N ALA A 195 -43.68 23.48 15.90
CA ALA A 195 -42.62 22.82 16.64
C ALA A 195 -41.50 22.31 15.73
N GLN A 196 -41.83 21.89 14.50
CA GLN A 196 -40.87 21.45 13.50
C GLN A 196 -39.85 22.56 13.15
N ASP A 197 -40.30 23.81 12.96
CA ASP A 197 -39.41 24.92 12.62
C ASP A 197 -38.47 25.26 13.79
N TYR A 198 -38.98 25.23 15.02
CA TYR A 198 -38.15 25.40 16.21
C TYR A 198 -37.12 24.27 16.34
N LEU A 199 -37.57 23.01 16.20
CA LEU A 199 -36.72 21.84 16.33
C LEU A 199 -35.68 21.74 15.21
N SER A 200 -35.95 22.24 14.00
CA SER A 200 -34.94 22.29 12.94
C SER A 200 -33.74 23.16 13.32
N TYR A 201 -33.95 24.24 14.08
CA TYR A 201 -32.83 24.97 14.67
C TYR A 201 -32.26 24.21 15.87
N ARG A 202 -33.12 23.82 16.83
CA ARG A 202 -32.68 23.29 18.12
C ARG A 202 -31.91 21.97 18.02
N LEU A 203 -32.28 21.12 17.08
CA LEU A 203 -31.67 19.82 16.83
C LEU A 203 -30.53 19.86 15.79
N ASN A 204 -30.25 21.01 15.18
CA ASN A 204 -29.05 21.18 14.36
C ASN A 204 -27.84 21.39 15.28
N VAL A 205 -27.31 20.28 15.83
CA VAL A 205 -26.31 20.22 16.92
C VAL A 205 -24.85 20.13 16.47
N THR A 206 -24.47 20.71 15.33
CA THR A 206 -23.04 20.95 15.04
C THR A 206 -22.43 22.09 15.86
N ARG A 207 -23.12 22.55 16.92
CA ARG A 207 -22.72 23.72 17.71
C ARG A 207 -21.75 23.32 18.80
N GLU A 208 -20.58 23.93 18.78
CA GLU A 208 -19.63 23.81 19.87
C GLU A 208 -20.10 24.61 21.09
N HIS A 209 -19.81 24.08 22.27
CA HIS A 209 -19.97 24.83 23.50
C HIS A 209 -19.05 26.05 23.46
N ALA A 210 -19.61 27.23 23.57
CA ALA A 210 -18.83 28.46 23.63
C ALA A 210 -19.57 29.41 24.55
N VAL A 211 -18.94 29.94 25.59
CA VAL A 211 -19.45 31.11 26.32
C VAL A 211 -18.82 32.37 25.75
N ILE A 212 -19.45 33.54 25.85
CA ILE A 212 -19.01 34.76 25.15
C ILE A 212 -17.52 35.11 25.34
N GLU A 213 -16.93 34.74 26.48
CA GLU A 213 -15.49 34.87 26.74
C GLU A 213 -14.61 34.07 25.78
N ASP A 214 -15.05 32.88 25.36
CA ASP A 214 -14.37 32.00 24.40
C ASP A 214 -14.63 32.42 22.94
N ARG A 215 -15.67 33.24 22.72
CA ARG A 215 -16.26 33.50 21.39
C ARG A 215 -15.55 34.55 20.54
N ILE A 216 -14.77 35.43 21.16
CA ILE A 216 -14.27 36.66 20.50
C ILE A 216 -13.38 36.37 19.27
N GLU A 217 -12.50 35.37 19.34
CA GLU A 217 -11.60 35.03 18.22
C GLU A 217 -12.09 33.86 17.36
N GLN A 218 -12.84 32.90 17.92
CA GLN A 218 -13.35 31.75 17.18
C GLN A 218 -14.64 32.06 16.38
N LEU A 219 -15.46 33.04 16.79
CA LEU A 219 -16.81 33.23 16.23
C LEU A 219 -17.01 34.40 15.26
N LYS A 220 -15.95 35.09 14.81
CA LYS A 220 -16.10 36.13 13.75
C LYS A 220 -16.86 35.59 12.53
N ALA A 221 -16.67 34.31 12.20
CA ALA A 221 -17.35 33.63 11.10
C ALA A 221 -18.68 32.94 11.50
N MET A 222 -18.91 32.66 12.79
CA MET A 222 -20.09 31.92 13.24
C MET A 222 -21.27 32.82 13.56
N PHE A 223 -21.05 34.02 14.10
CA PHE A 223 -22.13 34.91 14.50
C PHE A 223 -23.02 35.36 13.34
N THR A 224 -22.45 35.59 12.16
CA THR A 224 -23.22 35.98 10.96
C THR A 224 -24.18 34.87 10.51
N VAL A 225 -23.85 33.60 10.75
CA VAL A 225 -24.73 32.46 10.45
C VAL A 225 -25.98 32.46 11.34
N PHE A 226 -25.89 32.97 12.56
CA PHE A 226 -27.02 33.04 13.48
C PHE A 226 -27.98 34.20 13.17
N ILE A 227 -27.61 35.13 12.29
CA ILE A 227 -28.47 36.25 11.90
C ILE A 227 -29.42 35.83 10.79
N THR A 228 -30.50 35.17 11.17
CA THR A 228 -31.52 34.63 10.26
C THR A 228 -32.64 35.64 10.03
N TYR A 229 -32.31 36.74 9.33
CA TYR A 229 -33.27 37.81 9.00
C TYR A 229 -34.29 37.43 7.92
N ASP A 230 -34.03 36.33 7.20
CA ASP A 230 -34.91 35.73 6.20
C ASP A 230 -35.85 34.65 6.76
N ASP A 231 -35.75 34.34 8.05
CA ASP A 231 -36.68 33.43 8.73
C ASP A 231 -38.10 34.02 8.75
N LYS A 232 -39.10 33.19 8.39
CA LYS A 232 -40.49 33.63 8.23
C LYS A 232 -41.09 34.28 9.48
N TYR A 233 -40.71 33.82 10.68
CA TYR A 233 -41.21 34.40 11.93
C TYR A 233 -40.50 35.72 12.25
N ILE A 234 -39.22 35.84 11.92
CA ILE A 234 -38.47 37.07 12.05
C ILE A 234 -38.99 38.13 11.08
N ILE A 235 -39.29 37.75 9.84
CA ILE A 235 -39.95 38.61 8.85
C ILE A 235 -41.32 39.07 9.36
N GLN A 236 -42.13 38.18 9.94
CA GLN A 236 -43.45 38.54 10.49
C GLN A 236 -43.30 39.63 11.57
N ILE A 237 -42.43 39.41 12.56
CA ILE A 237 -42.17 40.40 13.63
C ILE A 237 -41.72 41.72 13.03
N ALA A 238 -40.75 41.67 12.11
CA ALA A 238 -40.20 42.86 11.47
C ALA A 238 -41.26 43.65 10.70
N GLN A 239 -42.13 42.97 9.94
CA GLN A 239 -43.24 43.61 9.23
C GLN A 239 -44.21 44.27 10.20
N GLU A 240 -44.65 43.56 11.25
CA GLU A 240 -45.60 44.08 12.22
C GLU A 240 -45.08 45.30 12.99
N LEU A 241 -43.78 45.31 13.32
CA LEU A 241 -43.09 46.44 13.95
C LEU A 241 -42.87 47.59 12.97
N ARG A 242 -42.55 47.28 11.70
CA ARG A 242 -42.31 48.28 10.65
C ARG A 242 -43.60 49.00 10.30
N GLU A 243 -44.74 48.31 10.27
CA GLU A 243 -46.06 48.91 10.09
C GLU A 243 -46.37 49.96 11.17
N LEU A 244 -46.01 49.67 12.43
CA LEU A 244 -46.19 50.63 13.53
C LEU A 244 -45.25 51.84 13.41
N ALA A 245 -44.01 51.61 13.01
CA ALA A 245 -43.00 52.65 12.94
C ALA A 245 -43.11 53.52 11.68
N GLY A 246 -43.67 52.98 10.59
CA GLY A 246 -43.61 53.56 9.27
C GLY A 246 -42.16 53.76 8.81
N ASN A 247 -41.88 54.91 8.21
CA ASN A 247 -40.55 55.29 7.72
C ASN A 247 -39.61 55.81 8.84
N ASN A 248 -39.93 55.58 10.12
CA ASN A 248 -39.14 56.06 11.23
C ASN A 248 -38.23 54.95 11.78
N ASP A 249 -36.98 54.93 11.33
CA ASP A 249 -36.01 53.89 11.69
C ASP A 249 -35.62 53.92 13.17
N GLU A 250 -35.51 55.09 13.78
CA GLU A 250 -35.26 55.22 15.22
C GLU A 250 -36.41 54.62 16.04
N LEU A 251 -37.66 54.91 15.67
CA LEU A 251 -38.84 54.31 16.32
C LEU A 251 -38.86 52.79 16.11
N TYR A 252 -38.65 52.32 14.88
CA TYR A 252 -38.63 50.90 14.57
C TYR A 252 -37.61 50.15 15.44
N ALA A 253 -36.37 50.64 15.49
CA ALA A 253 -35.32 50.04 16.31
C ALA A 253 -35.64 50.09 17.81
N ASN A 254 -36.20 51.19 18.31
CA ASN A 254 -36.65 51.28 19.70
C ASN A 254 -37.79 50.29 20.01
N LEU A 255 -38.68 49.99 19.07
CA LEU A 255 -39.70 48.95 19.25
C LEU A 255 -39.10 47.54 19.24
N VAL A 256 -38.06 47.29 18.44
CA VAL A 256 -37.30 46.03 18.49
C VAL A 256 -36.65 45.86 19.87
N LEU A 257 -36.03 46.92 20.41
CA LEU A 257 -35.46 46.90 21.76
C LEU A 257 -36.52 46.55 22.81
N GLN A 258 -37.70 47.19 22.77
CA GLN A 258 -38.81 46.84 23.66
C GLN A 258 -39.22 45.36 23.57
N LEU A 259 -39.17 44.76 22.39
CA LEU A 259 -39.48 43.34 22.20
C LEU A 259 -38.41 42.47 22.87
N VAL A 260 -37.13 42.67 22.58
CA VAL A 260 -36.06 41.83 23.14
C VAL A 260 -35.89 42.01 24.64
N HIS A 261 -36.18 43.20 25.18
CA HIS A 261 -36.16 43.49 26.62
C HIS A 261 -37.24 42.74 27.41
N GLN A 262 -38.24 42.14 26.75
CA GLN A 262 -39.21 41.24 27.40
C GLN A 262 -38.67 39.82 27.61
N ILE A 263 -37.54 39.47 26.99
CA ILE A 263 -36.94 38.14 27.08
C ILE A 263 -36.04 38.09 28.32
N LYS A 264 -36.17 37.03 29.11
CA LYS A 264 -35.43 36.91 30.36
C LYS A 264 -33.94 36.72 30.09
N TYR A 265 -33.12 37.58 30.69
CA TYR A 265 -31.68 37.38 30.68
C TYR A 265 -31.28 36.13 31.46
N MET A 266 -30.57 35.22 30.80
CA MET A 266 -30.00 34.01 31.40
C MET A 266 -28.77 33.58 30.62
N ARG A 267 -27.64 33.37 31.31
CA ARG A 267 -26.40 32.90 30.68
C ARG A 267 -26.64 31.56 29.99
N THR A 268 -26.18 31.44 28.73
CA THR A 268 -26.35 30.24 27.92
C THR A 268 -25.00 29.61 27.60
N LEU A 269 -25.02 28.34 27.19
CA LEU A 269 -23.80 27.57 26.89
C LEU A 269 -23.37 27.68 25.41
N TYR A 270 -24.20 28.27 24.56
CA TYR A 270 -23.98 28.39 23.11
C TYR A 270 -24.83 29.53 22.54
N CYS A 271 -24.45 30.05 21.36
CA CYS A 271 -25.25 31.06 20.68
C CYS A 271 -26.54 30.43 20.11
N LYS A 272 -27.68 31.06 20.39
CA LYS A 272 -28.99 30.62 19.90
C LYS A 272 -29.37 31.35 18.62
N TYR A 273 -30.07 30.66 17.73
CA TYR A 273 -30.79 31.31 16.64
C TYR A 273 -31.94 32.16 17.20
N PRO A 274 -32.33 33.24 16.51
CA PRO A 274 -33.45 34.10 16.88
C PRO A 274 -34.72 33.33 17.26
N LEU A 275 -35.09 32.30 16.50
CA LEU A 275 -36.30 31.51 16.76
C LEU A 275 -36.22 30.72 18.07
N GLU A 276 -35.04 30.19 18.41
CA GLU A 276 -34.83 29.52 19.69
C GLU A 276 -34.95 30.49 20.86
N THR A 277 -34.37 31.69 20.73
CA THR A 277 -34.46 32.72 21.78
C THR A 277 -35.91 33.15 22.02
N ILE A 278 -36.72 33.28 20.96
CA ILE A 278 -38.16 33.57 21.06
C ILE A 278 -38.91 32.41 21.73
N VAL A 279 -38.71 31.17 21.26
CA VAL A 279 -39.43 30.00 21.77
C VAL A 279 -39.01 29.68 23.20
N GLU A 280 -37.73 29.69 23.54
CA GLU A 280 -37.29 29.37 24.89
C GLU A 280 -37.53 30.53 25.87
N GLY A 281 -37.66 31.76 25.39
CA GLY A 281 -37.94 32.94 26.21
C GLY A 281 -36.78 33.35 27.13
N VAL A 282 -35.57 32.85 26.84
CA VAL A 282 -34.36 33.11 27.61
C VAL A 282 -33.14 33.24 26.70
N GLY A 283 -32.23 34.16 27.03
CA GLY A 283 -30.95 34.34 26.33
C GLY A 283 -30.01 35.27 27.09
N ASP A 284 -28.73 35.22 26.77
CA ASP A 284 -27.72 36.18 27.22
C ASP A 284 -27.46 37.26 26.17
N CYS A 285 -26.47 38.13 26.43
CA CYS A 285 -26.25 39.36 25.67
C CYS A 285 -26.10 39.12 24.16
N ASP A 286 -25.43 38.04 23.77
CA ASP A 286 -25.25 37.71 22.36
C ASP A 286 -26.50 37.11 21.72
N ASN A 287 -27.26 36.28 22.44
CA ASN A 287 -28.51 35.70 21.93
C ASN A 287 -29.54 36.82 21.66
N LEU A 288 -29.62 37.78 22.58
CA LEU A 288 -30.51 38.94 22.48
C LEU A 288 -30.04 39.90 21.38
N ALA A 289 -28.73 40.13 21.25
CA ALA A 289 -28.17 40.94 20.18
C ALA A 289 -28.40 40.32 18.79
N VAL A 290 -28.21 39.01 18.64
CA VAL A 290 -28.48 38.27 17.40
C VAL A 290 -29.96 38.36 17.02
N LEU A 291 -30.88 38.19 17.98
CA LEU A 291 -32.32 38.35 17.74
C LEU A 291 -32.65 39.78 17.30
N ALA A 292 -32.17 40.79 18.03
CA ALA A 292 -32.40 42.19 17.71
C ALA A 292 -31.86 42.55 16.32
N ALA A 293 -30.62 42.14 16.01
CA ALA A 293 -30.00 42.37 14.71
C ALA A 293 -30.80 41.70 13.57
N SER A 294 -31.26 40.47 13.78
CA SER A 294 -32.06 39.73 12.78
C SER A 294 -33.37 40.45 12.48
N ILE A 295 -34.10 40.91 13.50
CA ILE A 295 -35.35 41.67 13.32
C ILE A 295 -35.06 43.03 12.67
N MET A 296 -34.04 43.75 13.14
CA MET A 296 -33.70 45.07 12.59
C MET A 296 -33.34 44.97 11.10
N LYS A 297 -32.50 43.99 10.73
CA LYS A 297 -32.10 43.73 9.36
C LYS A 297 -33.26 43.27 8.47
N ALA A 298 -34.14 42.39 8.98
CA ALA A 298 -35.36 41.99 8.28
C ALA A 298 -36.29 43.18 7.99
N GLY A 299 -36.28 44.18 8.87
CA GLY A 299 -37.00 45.43 8.69
C GLY A 299 -36.32 46.43 7.75
N GLY A 300 -35.19 46.08 7.14
CA GLY A 300 -34.45 46.93 6.20
C GLY A 300 -33.46 47.91 6.84
N LEU A 301 -33.11 47.73 8.13
CA LEU A 301 -32.07 48.53 8.77
C LEU A 301 -30.68 47.97 8.48
N ASP A 302 -29.70 48.87 8.43
CA ASP A 302 -28.28 48.52 8.35
C ASP A 302 -27.67 48.40 9.75
N VAL A 303 -27.32 47.16 10.13
CA VAL A 303 -26.87 46.82 11.48
C VAL A 303 -25.57 46.02 11.48
N VAL A 304 -24.83 46.15 12.57
CA VAL A 304 -23.64 45.38 12.89
C VAL A 304 -23.80 44.73 14.26
N LEU A 305 -23.19 43.57 14.48
CA LEU A 305 -23.00 43.05 15.84
C LEU A 305 -21.72 43.64 16.41
N ILE A 306 -21.79 44.04 17.68
CA ILE A 306 -20.65 44.58 18.42
C ILE A 306 -20.33 43.60 19.54
N LEU A 307 -19.14 43.00 19.47
CA LEU A 307 -18.55 42.22 20.56
C LEU A 307 -17.52 43.08 21.26
N CYS A 308 -17.55 43.14 22.59
CA CYS A 308 -16.66 44.01 23.35
C CYS A 308 -16.47 43.52 24.79
N LYS A 309 -15.61 44.21 25.55
CA LYS A 309 -15.57 44.11 27.01
C LYS A 309 -16.15 45.36 27.63
N VAL A 310 -17.08 45.17 28.57
CA VAL A 310 -17.78 46.26 29.26
C VAL A 310 -17.49 46.24 30.75
N SER A 311 -17.57 47.41 31.38
CA SER A 311 -17.44 47.56 32.83
C SER A 311 -18.45 48.57 33.38
N LEU A 312 -19.09 48.23 34.50
CA LEU A 312 -19.98 49.12 35.25
C LEU A 312 -19.21 49.98 36.27
N ASP A 313 -18.16 49.42 36.88
CA ASP A 313 -17.36 50.07 37.93
C ASP A 313 -16.07 50.72 37.38
N GLY A 314 -15.60 50.28 36.20
CA GLY A 314 -14.33 50.64 35.58
C GLY A 314 -13.16 49.77 36.03
N VAL A 315 -13.43 48.68 36.76
CA VAL A 315 -12.42 47.76 37.33
C VAL A 315 -12.64 46.34 36.85
N SER A 316 -13.88 45.85 36.88
CA SER A 316 -14.25 44.50 36.47
C SER A 316 -14.81 44.52 35.05
N PHE A 317 -14.25 43.70 34.17
CA PHE A 317 -14.68 43.62 32.77
C PHE A 317 -15.33 42.27 32.48
N SER A 318 -16.47 42.30 31.80
CA SER A 318 -17.14 41.12 31.24
C SER A 318 -17.21 41.24 29.73
N ALA A 319 -17.09 40.12 29.03
CA ALA A 319 -17.39 40.08 27.60
C ALA A 319 -18.89 40.34 27.40
N HIS A 320 -19.21 41.08 26.34
CA HIS A 320 -20.56 41.56 26.08
C HIS A 320 -20.83 41.68 24.59
N ALA A 321 -22.10 41.56 24.22
CA ALA A 321 -22.58 41.70 22.86
C ALA A 321 -23.76 42.67 22.82
N MET A 322 -23.77 43.52 21.80
CA MET A 322 -24.84 44.48 21.54
C MET A 322 -24.97 44.70 20.03
N VAL A 323 -25.98 45.47 19.62
CA VAL A 323 -26.18 45.83 18.22
C VAL A 323 -25.66 47.25 17.98
N GLY A 324 -25.05 47.48 16.82
CA GLY A 324 -24.78 48.80 16.28
C GLY A 324 -25.74 49.08 15.13
N LEU A 325 -26.41 50.23 15.14
CA LEU A 325 -27.39 50.61 14.12
C LEU A 325 -26.95 51.86 13.37
N ALA A 326 -26.85 51.78 12.04
CA ALA A 326 -26.67 52.96 11.21
C ALA A 326 -28.01 53.70 11.06
N LEU A 327 -27.99 55.00 11.34
CA LEU A 327 -29.11 55.91 11.12
C LEU A 327 -28.63 57.10 10.28
N ASP A 328 -29.52 57.63 9.44
CA ASP A 328 -29.25 58.82 8.62
C ASP A 328 -29.05 60.10 9.46
N SER A 329 -29.54 60.10 10.69
CA SER A 329 -29.41 61.20 11.63
C SER A 329 -29.27 60.71 13.06
N GLU A 330 -28.65 61.52 13.91
CA GLU A 330 -28.52 61.25 15.34
C GLU A 330 -29.87 60.96 16.00
N PRO A 331 -29.98 59.89 16.84
CA PRO A 331 -31.25 59.52 17.47
C PRO A 331 -31.68 60.60 18.46
N LYS A 332 -32.95 60.99 18.36
CA LYS A 332 -33.51 62.15 19.08
C LYS A 332 -34.06 61.79 20.45
N MET A 333 -34.50 60.54 20.64
CA MET A 333 -35.13 60.10 21.88
C MET A 333 -34.16 60.14 23.06
N PRO A 334 -32.92 59.63 23.01
CA PRO A 334 -31.98 59.77 24.12
C PRO A 334 -31.74 61.23 24.50
N VAL A 335 -31.63 62.12 23.51
CA VAL A 335 -31.43 63.57 23.70
C VAL A 335 -32.60 64.20 24.47
N SER A 336 -33.83 63.77 24.20
CA SER A 336 -35.03 64.23 24.94
C SER A 336 -34.99 63.87 26.44
N TYR A 337 -34.19 62.87 26.83
CA TYR A 337 -33.91 62.49 28.21
C TYR A 337 -32.58 63.07 28.74
N GLY A 338 -31.97 64.02 28.03
CA GLY A 338 -30.70 64.64 28.42
C GLY A 338 -29.48 63.72 28.30
N ARG A 339 -29.56 62.70 27.44
CA ARG A 339 -28.46 61.75 27.17
C ARG A 339 -27.79 62.07 25.85
N THR A 340 -26.50 61.78 25.76
CA THR A 340 -25.72 61.92 24.52
C THR A 340 -25.64 60.56 23.82
N PRO A 341 -26.22 60.40 22.62
CA PRO A 341 -26.11 59.18 21.84
C PRO A 341 -24.66 58.73 21.64
N GLN A 342 -24.40 57.44 21.87
CA GLN A 342 -23.09 56.81 21.68
C GLN A 342 -23.11 55.95 20.42
N TYR A 343 -21.96 55.88 19.73
CA TYR A 343 -21.80 55.14 18.49
C TYR A 343 -20.37 54.60 18.33
N VAL A 344 -20.20 53.65 17.42
CA VAL A 344 -18.90 53.20 16.91
C VAL A 344 -18.80 53.51 15.42
N GLY A 345 -17.61 53.88 14.96
CA GLY A 345 -17.33 54.12 13.55
C GLY A 345 -16.86 52.84 12.85
N TYR A 346 -17.47 52.48 11.72
CA TYR A 346 -17.07 51.33 10.91
C TYR A 346 -17.40 51.58 9.44
N GLU A 347 -16.43 51.32 8.55
CA GLU A 347 -16.56 51.49 7.09
C GLU A 347 -17.17 52.84 6.65
N GLY A 348 -16.81 53.92 7.36
CA GLY A 348 -17.28 55.28 7.04
C GLY A 348 -18.70 55.60 7.51
N LYS A 349 -19.36 54.70 8.26
CA LYS A 349 -20.67 54.91 8.89
C LYS A 349 -20.55 54.99 10.42
N PHE A 350 -21.53 55.64 11.04
CA PHE A 350 -21.71 55.64 12.49
C PHE A 350 -22.81 54.67 12.87
N TYR A 351 -22.46 53.68 13.70
CA TYR A 351 -23.39 52.69 14.23
C TYR A 351 -23.70 53.02 15.69
N TYR A 352 -24.91 53.52 15.96
CA TYR A 352 -25.39 53.87 17.29
C TYR A 352 -25.61 52.61 18.13
N LEU A 353 -25.18 52.66 19.39
CA LEU A 353 -25.21 51.51 20.30
C LEU A 353 -26.66 51.16 20.67
N CYS A 354 -26.99 49.88 20.62
CA CYS A 354 -28.31 49.34 20.94
C CYS A 354 -28.14 48.23 21.98
N GLU A 355 -28.32 48.59 23.25
CA GLU A 355 -28.21 47.62 24.35
C GLU A 355 -29.43 46.68 24.36
N CYS A 356 -29.16 45.39 24.20
CA CYS A 356 -30.20 44.37 24.09
C CYS A 356 -30.51 43.69 25.43
N THR A 357 -29.63 43.86 26.43
CA THR A 357 -29.89 43.43 27.81
C THR A 357 -30.64 44.50 28.57
N TYR A 358 -31.55 44.10 29.46
CA TYR A 358 -32.41 45.04 30.17
C TYR A 358 -32.53 44.69 31.64
N SER A 359 -32.84 45.71 32.45
CA SER A 359 -33.11 45.50 33.87
C SER A 359 -34.40 44.70 34.03
N SER A 360 -34.35 43.58 34.76
CA SER A 360 -35.52 42.74 35.04
C SER A 360 -36.62 43.46 35.81
N ASP A 361 -36.30 44.59 36.44
CA ASP A 361 -37.19 45.30 37.37
C ASP A 361 -37.89 46.49 36.69
N ALA A 362 -37.56 46.76 35.43
CA ALA A 362 -38.12 47.86 34.66
C ALA A 362 -39.03 47.37 33.54
N SER A 363 -40.03 48.18 33.20
CA SER A 363 -40.84 47.93 32.02
C SER A 363 -40.01 48.17 30.74
N PRO A 364 -40.17 47.37 29.68
CA PRO A 364 -39.47 47.56 28.39
C PRO A 364 -39.64 48.95 27.77
N TRP A 365 -40.74 49.64 28.09
CA TRP A 365 -41.03 50.99 27.63
C TRP A 365 -40.78 52.07 28.69
N ASP A 366 -40.03 51.76 29.76
CA ASP A 366 -39.52 52.78 30.68
C ASP A 366 -38.26 53.44 30.13
N PHE A 367 -38.48 54.47 29.30
CA PHE A 367 -37.39 55.21 28.65
C PHE A 367 -36.49 55.98 29.62
N LYS A 368 -36.82 56.05 30.92
CA LYS A 368 -35.92 56.63 31.95
C LYS A 368 -34.76 55.70 32.29
N VAL A 369 -34.86 54.41 31.97
CA VAL A 369 -33.77 53.46 32.10
C VAL A 369 -32.77 53.68 30.99
N ARG A 370 -31.49 53.85 31.33
CA ARG A 370 -30.43 53.96 30.34
C ARG A 370 -30.17 52.59 29.71
N GLY A 371 -30.19 52.52 28.39
CA GLY A 371 -30.12 51.28 27.61
C GLY A 371 -31.44 50.90 26.95
N SER A 372 -32.53 51.63 27.25
CA SER A 372 -33.86 51.42 26.65
C SER A 372 -33.99 51.94 25.21
N LEU A 373 -33.08 52.82 24.78
CA LEU A 373 -33.17 53.54 23.51
C LEU A 373 -31.91 53.34 22.67
N VAL A 374 -32.07 53.34 21.34
CA VAL A 374 -30.95 53.43 20.39
C VAL A 374 -30.08 54.64 20.71
N GLY A 375 -28.76 54.42 20.79
CA GLY A 375 -27.76 55.40 21.17
C GLY A 375 -27.51 55.46 22.68
N ASP A 376 -28.28 54.79 23.52
CA ASP A 376 -27.93 54.69 24.93
C ASP A 376 -26.74 53.76 25.16
N ASN A 377 -25.93 54.13 26.17
CA ASN A 377 -24.86 53.28 26.69
C ASN A 377 -24.95 53.18 28.21
N PRO A 378 -25.39 52.05 28.77
CA PRO A 378 -25.42 51.86 30.23
C PRO A 378 -24.03 51.57 30.83
N TRP A 379 -23.03 51.26 30.00
CA TRP A 379 -21.69 50.89 30.45
C TRP A 379 -20.80 52.10 30.68
N LYS A 380 -20.01 52.06 31.74
CA LYS A 380 -19.07 53.14 32.08
C LYS A 380 -17.83 53.12 31.20
N VAL A 381 -17.36 51.91 30.85
CA VAL A 381 -16.19 51.69 29.98
C VAL A 381 -16.52 50.58 28.99
N ILE A 382 -16.14 50.79 27.72
CA ILE A 382 -16.21 49.81 26.63
C ILE A 382 -14.81 49.72 26.01
N ASN A 383 -14.24 48.51 25.97
CA ASN A 383 -12.92 48.21 25.40
C ASN A 383 -13.01 47.01 24.44
N ASP A 384 -11.92 46.75 23.70
CA ASP A 384 -11.77 45.59 22.82
C ASP A 384 -12.94 45.41 21.82
N ILE A 385 -13.38 46.52 21.21
CA ILE A 385 -14.52 46.55 20.29
C ILE A 385 -14.19 45.79 19.00
N ILE A 386 -15.02 44.81 18.68
CA ILE A 386 -14.99 44.02 17.45
C ILE A 386 -16.35 44.18 16.79
N ILE A 387 -16.34 44.54 15.51
CA ILE A 387 -17.53 44.81 14.73
C ILE A 387 -17.66 43.69 13.69
N LEU A 388 -18.82 43.05 13.68
CA LEU A 388 -19.16 41.98 12.74
C LEU A 388 -20.26 42.51 11.80
N PRO A 389 -20.01 42.60 10.48
CA PRO A 389 -21.04 42.95 9.53
C PRO A 389 -22.10 41.85 9.52
N THR A 390 -23.38 42.26 9.48
CA THR A 390 -24.50 41.31 9.51
C THR A 390 -24.99 40.94 8.13
#